data_AF-A0A2E4JLR4-F1
#
_entry.id   AF-A0A2E4JLR4-F1
#
_cell.length_a   1.000
_cell.length_b   1.000
_cell.length_c   1.000
_cell.angle_alpha   90.00
_cell.angle_beta   90.00
_cell.angle_gamma   90.00
#
_symmetry.space_group_name_H-M   'P 1'
#
loop_
_entity.id
_entity.type
_entity.pdbx_description
1 polymer ?
#
loop_
_entity_poly.entity_id
_entity_poly.type
_entity_poly.pdbx_seq_one_letter_code
_entity_poly.pdbx_strand_id
1 'polypeptide(L)'
;MPSQYQDVVHSRIVQNNVVRIEEHLEAMQRDPHGLEFGPWKREVDEIWKSSFERINQMGESSQRSILESIRETWVTYITHYGAVEVKS
;
A
#
# COMPACT_ATOMS: atom_id res chain seq x y z
N MET A 1 5.54 -19.79 14.96
CA MET A 1 6.42 -19.61 13.78
C MET A 1 5.52 -19.38 12.58
N PRO A 2 5.66 -18.27 11.85
CA PRO A 2 4.95 -18.07 10.58
C PRO A 2 5.22 -19.24 9.64
N SER A 3 4.19 -19.74 8.97
CA SER A 3 4.37 -20.78 7.96
C SER A 3 4.97 -20.15 6.70
N GLN A 4 6.05 -20.75 6.18
CA GLN A 4 6.67 -20.29 4.93
C GLN A 4 5.67 -20.24 3.75
N TYR A 5 4.61 -21.05 3.79
CA TYR A 5 3.50 -21.00 2.82
C TYR A 5 2.61 -19.76 3.02
N GLN A 6 2.31 -19.40 4.27
CA GLN A 6 1.52 -18.20 4.57
C GLN A 6 2.27 -16.92 4.15
N ASP A 7 3.58 -16.88 4.35
CA ASP A 7 4.43 -15.77 3.92
C ASP A 7 4.38 -15.57 2.40
N VAL A 8 4.44 -16.65 1.61
CA VAL A 8 4.33 -16.56 0.14
C VAL A 8 2.96 -16.01 -0.29
N VAL A 9 1.88 -16.45 0.36
CA VAL A 9 0.53 -15.94 0.09
C VAL A 9 0.42 -14.45 0.46
N HIS A 10 0.93 -14.05 1.62
CA HIS A 10 0.94 -12.66 2.05
C HIS A 10 1.77 -11.77 1.11
N SER A 11 2.96 -12.19 0.71
CA SER A 11 3.78 -11.49 -0.28
C SER A 11 3.02 -11.25 -1.58
N ARG A 12 2.33 -12.27 -2.09
CA ARG A 12 1.58 -12.16 -3.35
C ARG A 12 0.39 -11.21 -3.23
N ILE A 13 -0.32 -11.23 -2.10
CA ILE A 13 -1.41 -10.29 -1.84
C ILE A 13 -0.87 -8.86 -1.79
N VAL A 14 0.22 -8.62 -1.07
CA VAL A 14 0.85 -7.30 -0.97
C VAL A 14 1.30 -6.80 -2.34
N GLN A 15 1.91 -7.65 -3.17
CA GLN A 15 2.32 -7.26 -4.53
C GLN A 15 1.12 -6.90 -5.41
N ASN A 16 0.04 -7.68 -5.38
CA ASN A 16 -1.18 -7.36 -6.13
C ASN A 16 -1.82 -6.06 -5.65
N ASN A 17 -1.79 -5.80 -4.33
CA ASN A 17 -2.27 -4.56 -3.75
C ASN A 17 -1.47 -3.36 -4.25
N VAL A 18 -0.15 -3.48 -4.35
CA VAL A 18 0.73 -2.42 -4.89
C VAL A 18 0.39 -2.08 -6.33
N VAL A 19 0.17 -3.08 -7.19
CA VAL A 19 -0.27 -2.84 -8.58
C VAL A 19 -1.58 -2.05 -8.62
N ARG A 20 -2.57 -2.42 -7.78
CA ARG A 20 -3.83 -1.69 -7.67
C ARG A 20 -3.62 -0.25 -7.17
N ILE A 21 -2.71 -0.05 -6.22
CA ILE A 21 -2.37 1.29 -5.73
C ILE A 21 -1.80 2.12 -6.88
N GLU A 22 -0.85 1.59 -7.66
CA GLU A 22 -0.25 2.29 -8.80
C GLU A 22 -1.30 2.76 -9.80
N GLU A 23 -2.29 1.92 -10.13
CA GLU A 23 -3.42 2.30 -11.00
C GLU A 23 -4.23 3.49 -10.42
N HIS A 24 -4.48 3.50 -9.12
CA HIS A 24 -5.16 4.61 -8.45
C HIS A 24 -4.30 5.88 -8.44
N LEU A 25 -3.00 5.76 -8.18
CA LEU A 25 -2.09 6.90 -8.19
C LEU A 25 -2.04 7.55 -9.57
N GLU A 26 -1.98 6.76 -10.64
CA GLU A 26 -2.06 7.28 -12.00
C GLU A 26 -3.37 8.02 -12.26
N ALA A 27 -4.50 7.46 -11.84
CA ALA A 27 -5.81 8.10 -12.00
C ALA A 27 -5.90 9.43 -11.22
N MET A 28 -5.43 9.44 -9.97
CA MET A 28 -5.37 10.62 -9.11
C MET A 28 -4.43 11.71 -9.66
N GLN A 29 -3.33 11.33 -10.31
CA GLN A 29 -2.42 12.29 -10.95
C GLN A 29 -3.01 12.89 -12.24
N ARG A 30 -3.79 12.11 -12.99
CA ARG A 30 -4.46 12.59 -14.21
C ARG A 30 -5.62 13.54 -13.91
N ASP A 31 -6.35 13.32 -12.81
CA ASP A 31 -7.48 14.15 -12.42
C ASP A 31 -7.47 14.52 -10.92
N PRO A 32 -6.60 15.46 -10.50
CA PRO A 32 -6.43 15.84 -9.09
C PRO A 32 -7.62 16.62 -8.51
N HIS A 33 -8.51 17.14 -9.36
CA HIS A 33 -9.73 17.85 -8.95
C HIS A 33 -11.00 17.06 -9.27
N GLY A 34 -10.85 15.81 -9.71
CA GLY A 34 -11.95 14.90 -10.01
C GLY A 34 -12.75 14.56 -8.76
N LEU A 35 -14.05 14.33 -8.95
CA LEU A 35 -14.95 13.89 -7.88
C LEU A 35 -14.50 12.54 -7.27
N GLU A 36 -13.78 11.73 -8.06
CA GLU A 36 -13.27 10.42 -7.67
C GLU A 36 -11.94 10.47 -6.90
N PHE A 37 -11.25 11.61 -6.84
CA PHE A 37 -9.97 11.73 -6.14
C PHE A 37 -10.08 11.32 -4.66
N GLY A 38 -11.09 11.85 -3.95
CA GLY A 38 -11.32 11.55 -2.54
C GLY A 38 -11.65 10.08 -2.26
N PRO A 39 -12.58 9.45 -3.01
CA PRO A 39 -12.81 8.01 -3.00
C PRO A 39 -11.54 7.18 -3.26
N TRP A 40 -10.77 7.48 -4.33
CA TRP A 40 -9.55 6.74 -4.67
C TRP A 40 -8.48 6.85 -3.59
N LYS A 41 -8.26 8.04 -3.03
CA LYS A 41 -7.30 8.22 -1.93
C LYS A 41 -7.67 7.36 -0.72
N ARG A 42 -8.95 7.32 -0.34
CA ARG A 42 -9.42 6.48 0.77
C ARG A 42 -9.22 4.99 0.49
N GLU A 43 -9.44 4.56 -0.74
CA GLU A 43 -9.19 3.18 -1.14
C GLU A 43 -7.70 2.82 -1.04
N VAL A 44 -6.81 3.70 -1.53
CA VAL A 44 -5.36 3.54 -1.39
C VAL A 44 -4.92 3.47 0.08
N ASP A 45 -5.48 4.34 0.95
CA ASP A 45 -5.21 4.32 2.39
C ASP A 45 -5.57 2.96 3.03
N GLU A 46 -6.75 2.41 2.71
CA GLU A 46 -7.20 1.11 3.24
C GLU A 46 -6.37 -0.06 2.68
N ILE A 47 -5.98 -0.01 1.40
CA ILE A 47 -5.12 -1.04 0.80
C ILE A 47 -3.74 -1.03 1.47
N TRP A 48 -3.15 0.14 1.73
CA TRP A 48 -1.88 0.24 2.45
C TRP A 48 -1.99 -0.34 3.86
N LYS A 49 -3.03 0.05 4.60
CA LYS A 49 -3.28 -0.46 5.94
C LYS A 49 -3.37 -1.99 5.97
N SER A 50 -4.18 -2.58 5.09
CA SER A 50 -4.30 -4.04 4.99
C SER A 50 -2.98 -4.71 4.58
N SER A 51 -2.20 -4.06 3.72
CA SER A 51 -0.89 -4.58 3.29
C SER A 51 0.10 -4.63 4.45
N PHE A 52 0.21 -3.56 5.24
CA PHE A 52 1.08 -3.55 6.43
C PHE A 52 0.62 -4.52 7.51
N GLU A 53 -0.69 -4.70 7.72
CA GLU A 53 -1.21 -5.71 8.65
C GLU A 53 -0.78 -7.13 8.24
N ARG A 54 -0.74 -7.44 6.94
CA ARG A 54 -0.25 -8.74 6.42
C ARG A 54 1.26 -8.88 6.56
N ILE A 55 2.00 -7.82 6.24
CA ILE A 55 3.46 -7.79 6.38
C ILE A 55 3.88 -8.08 7.83
N ASN A 56 3.15 -7.54 8.81
CA ASN A 56 3.39 -7.78 10.23
C ASN A 56 3.13 -9.22 10.70
N GLN A 57 2.44 -10.04 9.90
CA GLN A 57 2.18 -11.45 10.20
C GLN A 57 3.26 -12.39 9.63
N MET A 58 4.15 -11.87 8.80
CA MET A 58 5.16 -12.66 8.09
C MET A 58 6.41 -12.92 8.94
N GLY A 59 7.23 -13.89 8.55
CA GLY A 59 8.57 -14.08 9.11
C GLY A 59 9.51 -12.92 8.78
N GLU A 60 10.50 -12.66 9.64
CA GLU A 60 11.40 -11.50 9.54
C GLU A 60 12.09 -11.37 8.17
N SER A 61 12.55 -12.48 7.60
CA SER A 61 13.19 -12.49 6.27
C SER A 61 12.22 -12.07 5.17
N SER A 62 11.02 -12.65 5.17
CA SER A 62 9.95 -12.33 4.22
C SER A 62 9.46 -10.89 4.39
N GLN A 63 9.32 -10.43 5.64
CA GLN A 63 8.97 -9.06 6.01
C GLN A 63 10.00 -8.06 5.46
N ARG A 64 11.30 -8.30 5.66
CA ARG A 64 12.35 -7.43 5.12
C ARG A 64 12.31 -7.39 3.60
N SER A 65 12.19 -8.54 2.96
CA SER A 65 12.13 -8.63 1.49
C SER A 65 10.93 -7.89 0.91
N ILE A 66 9.75 -8.03 1.50
CA ILE A 66 8.54 -7.38 0.98
C ILE A 66 8.56 -5.87 1.24
N LEU A 67 9.03 -5.43 2.41
CA LEU A 67 9.19 -4.01 2.73
C LEU A 67 10.12 -3.29 1.74
N GLU A 68 11.23 -3.93 1.34
CA GLU A 68 12.09 -3.37 0.31
C GLU A 68 11.39 -3.28 -1.04
N SER A 69 10.61 -4.31 -1.42
CA SER A 69 9.92 -4.32 -2.71
C SER A 69 8.85 -3.23 -2.86
N ILE A 70 8.21 -2.82 -1.76
CA ILE A 70 7.13 -1.81 -1.78
C ILE A 70 7.62 -0.39 -1.44
N ARG A 71 8.90 -0.24 -1.09
CA ARG A 71 9.47 0.99 -0.51
C ARG A 71 9.22 2.20 -1.39
N GLU A 72 9.51 2.10 -2.68
CA GLU A 72 9.41 3.22 -3.62
C GLU A 72 7.97 3.71 -3.78
N THR A 73 7.02 2.80 -4.02
CA THR A 73 5.60 3.12 -4.15
C THR A 73 5.04 3.71 -2.86
N TRP A 74 5.42 3.17 -1.70
CA TRP A 74 5.02 3.70 -0.39
C TRP A 74 5.56 5.12 -0.15
N VAL A 75 6.86 5.36 -0.38
CA VAL A 75 7.48 6.67 -0.19
C VAL A 75 6.85 7.69 -1.12
N THR A 76 6.66 7.34 -2.40
CA THR A 76 5.96 8.20 -3.36
C THR A 76 4.56 8.53 -2.87
N TYR A 77 3.79 7.55 -2.39
CA TYR A 77 2.45 7.78 -1.88
C TYR A 77 2.45 8.75 -0.68
N ILE A 78 3.24 8.47 0.36
CA ILE A 78 3.21 9.26 1.59
C ILE A 78 3.75 10.68 1.36
N THR A 79 4.72 10.88 0.45
CA THR A 79 5.23 12.21 0.12
C THR A 79 4.18 13.10 -0.55
N HIS A 80 3.35 12.54 -1.43
CA HIS A 80 2.39 13.33 -2.22
C HIS A 80 0.99 13.38 -1.61
N TYR A 81 0.60 12.34 -0.86
CA TYR A 81 -0.77 12.13 -0.38
C TYR A 81 -0.86 11.81 1.11
N GLY A 82 0.28 11.69 1.80
CA GLY A 82 0.37 11.34 3.22
C GLY A 82 0.12 12.49 4.20
N ALA A 83 -0.28 13.67 3.70
CA ALA A 83 -0.78 14.74 4.54
C ALA A 83 -2.06 14.26 5.24
N VAL A 84 -1.88 13.76 6.46
CA VAL A 84 -2.97 13.47 7.38
C VAL A 84 -3.71 14.79 7.61
N GLU A 85 -5.01 14.85 7.30
CA GLU A 85 -5.86 15.85 7.91
C GLU A 85 -5.81 15.62 9.42
N VAL A 86 -4.89 16.31 10.09
CA VAL A 86 -4.92 16.46 11.54
C VAL A 86 -6.23 17.19 11.81
N LYS A 87 -7.25 16.46 12.27
CA LYS A 87 -8.47 17.06 12.80
C LYS A 87 -8.04 18.07 13.88
N SER A 88 -8.06 19.35 13.52
CA SER A 88 -8.04 20.46 14.47
C SER A 88 -9.37 20.55 15.19
#